data_AF-A0A9D2B8X6-F1
#
_entry.id   AF-A0A9D2B8X6-F1
#
_cell.length_a   1.000
_cell.length_b   1.000
_cell.length_c   1.000
_cell.angle_alpha   90.00
_cell.angle_beta   90.00
_cell.angle_gamma   90.00
#
_symmetry.space_group_name_H-M   'P 1'
#
loop_
_entity.id
_entity.type
_entity.pdbx_description
1 polymer ?
#
loop_
_entity_poly.entity_id
_entity_poly.type
_entity_poly.pdbx_seq_one_letter_code
_entity_poly.pdbx_strand_id
1 'polypeptide(L)'
;MKTEVARDLNLASQKVQFDTYCKRILGNKYILAWLLKDTVKEFSKMAIEKILECIEGEIEIGKTAVNPGETNQEKITGISTEDTVPEEGTVYYDLRFFAYLPNGEERIKLIINVEAQKSFWPGYELVSRGIFYGARMISAQLGTEFQIPNYNDIKKVYSIWICMNTPQYIGNAVSEYHIVKEDPIPGFPERKKAYDKLEVIMIGLNENTDIPDEFPEILSTCFSRKLTSKEKIERLEKDYHILMNHGLGEEMKIMCNLSEAIEEMGIEQGKIEAYLEMAEEGLIPISIAAQKLKITESELRSYLKNHADHL
;
A
#
# COMPACT_ATOMS: atom_id res chain seq x y z
N MET A 1 3.35 8.49 -32.77
CA MET A 1 4.63 7.81 -32.46
C MET A 1 5.58 8.63 -31.57
N LYS A 2 6.20 9.76 -31.99
CA LYS A 2 7.06 10.56 -31.06
C LYS A 2 6.30 11.10 -29.83
N THR A 3 5.00 11.34 -29.96
CA THR A 3 4.10 11.85 -28.90
C THR A 3 3.55 10.76 -27.98
N GLU A 4 3.53 9.51 -28.44
CA GLU A 4 2.96 8.36 -27.70
C GLU A 4 3.94 7.88 -26.63
N VAL A 5 5.18 7.57 -27.04
CA VAL A 5 6.27 7.23 -26.11
C VAL A 5 6.53 8.33 -25.08
N ALA A 6 6.46 9.61 -25.49
CA ALA A 6 6.62 10.72 -24.57
C ALA A 6 5.46 10.84 -23.56
N ARG A 7 4.22 10.54 -23.98
CA ARG A 7 3.05 10.51 -23.10
C ARG A 7 3.12 9.33 -22.13
N ASP A 8 3.53 8.15 -22.59
CA ASP A 8 3.70 6.95 -21.76
C ASP A 8 4.79 7.15 -20.69
N LEU A 9 5.92 7.74 -21.07
CA LEU A 9 6.98 8.11 -20.14
C LEU A 9 6.51 9.14 -19.10
N ASN A 10 5.70 10.12 -19.51
CA ASN A 10 5.12 11.10 -18.60
C ASN A 10 4.11 10.46 -17.64
N LEU A 11 3.21 9.61 -18.13
CA LEU A 11 2.28 8.81 -17.32
C LEU A 11 3.01 7.95 -16.29
N ALA A 12 4.06 7.25 -16.72
CA ALA A 12 4.88 6.43 -15.83
C ALA A 12 5.53 7.28 -14.73
N SER A 13 6.10 8.44 -15.09
CA SER A 13 6.68 9.37 -14.13
C SER A 13 5.65 9.88 -13.11
N GLN A 14 4.46 10.29 -13.55
CA GLN A 14 3.40 10.75 -12.65
C GLN A 14 2.91 9.62 -11.74
N LYS A 15 2.74 8.40 -12.24
CA LYS A 15 2.36 7.23 -11.43
C LYS A 15 3.38 6.92 -10.33
N VAL A 16 4.68 7.08 -10.60
CA VAL A 16 5.77 6.91 -9.61
C VAL A 16 5.73 8.02 -8.56
N GLN A 17 5.51 9.27 -8.97
CA GLN A 17 5.36 10.39 -8.02
C GLN A 17 4.13 10.19 -7.14
N PHE A 18 3.00 9.81 -7.72
CA PHE A 18 1.77 9.52 -6.98
C PHE A 18 1.99 8.45 -5.91
N ASP A 19 2.64 7.34 -6.27
CA ASP A 19 3.03 6.27 -5.34
C ASP A 19 3.89 6.80 -4.18
N THR A 20 4.89 7.63 -4.51
CA THR A 20 5.77 8.27 -3.52
C THR A 20 4.99 9.13 -2.52
N TYR A 21 4.05 9.96 -3.00
CA TYR A 21 3.25 10.82 -2.12
C TYR A 21 2.23 10.03 -1.30
N CYS A 22 1.64 8.95 -1.86
CA CYS A 22 0.79 8.04 -1.09
C CYS A 22 1.55 7.48 0.11
N LYS A 23 2.79 7.01 -0.11
CA LYS A 23 3.65 6.47 0.96
C LYS A 23 4.02 7.52 2.00
N ARG A 24 4.25 8.77 1.61
CA ARG A 24 4.52 9.88 2.55
C ARG A 24 3.31 10.23 3.40
N ILE A 25 2.14 10.30 2.80
CA ILE A 25 0.87 10.52 3.50
C ILE A 25 0.63 9.37 4.49
N LEU A 26 0.77 8.11 4.06
CA LEU A 26 0.67 6.96 4.97
C LEU A 26 1.75 6.98 6.05
N GLY A 27 2.95 7.44 5.75
CA GLY A 27 4.05 7.60 6.70
C GLY A 27 3.87 8.77 7.67
N ASN A 28 2.80 9.56 7.56
CA ASN A 28 2.51 10.59 8.54
C ASN A 28 2.10 9.95 9.87
N LYS A 29 2.76 10.36 10.95
CA LYS A 29 2.59 9.77 12.28
C LYS A 29 1.15 9.82 12.81
N TYR A 30 0.39 10.87 12.50
CA TYR A 30 -1.02 11.00 12.91
C TYR A 30 -1.91 10.06 12.11
N ILE A 31 -1.68 9.94 10.80
CA ILE A 31 -2.39 8.99 9.94
C ILE A 31 -2.12 7.56 10.42
N LEU A 32 -0.87 7.23 10.73
CA LEU A 32 -0.53 5.93 11.33
C LEU A 32 -1.19 5.71 12.68
N ALA A 33 -1.23 6.71 13.56
CA ALA A 33 -1.84 6.54 14.87
C ALA A 33 -3.33 6.18 14.77
N TRP A 34 -4.07 6.83 13.87
CA TRP A 34 -5.45 6.48 13.57
C TRP A 34 -5.57 5.10 12.91
N LEU A 35 -4.73 4.79 11.90
CA LEU A 35 -4.69 3.46 11.30
C LEU A 35 -4.49 2.36 12.34
N LEU A 36 -3.52 2.52 13.23
CA LEU A 36 -3.23 1.57 14.30
C LEU A 36 -4.38 1.46 15.28
N LYS A 37 -5.02 2.58 15.63
CA LYS A 37 -6.21 2.58 16.48
C LYS A 37 -7.33 1.71 15.89
N ASP A 38 -7.57 1.84 14.59
CA ASP A 38 -8.72 1.20 13.95
C ASP A 38 -8.43 -0.26 13.55
N THR A 39 -7.16 -0.67 13.47
CA THR A 39 -6.80 -1.98 12.89
C THR A 39 -5.92 -2.86 13.76
N VAL A 40 -5.16 -2.29 14.71
CA VAL A 40 -4.23 -3.07 15.53
C VAL A 40 -4.80 -3.24 16.93
N LYS A 41 -5.14 -4.48 17.29
CA LYS A 41 -5.91 -4.81 18.49
C LYS A 41 -5.32 -4.25 19.79
N GLU A 42 -3.99 -4.18 19.87
CA GLU A 42 -3.30 -3.63 21.04
C GLU A 42 -3.53 -2.13 21.22
N PHE A 43 -3.81 -1.37 20.15
CA PHE A 43 -4.07 0.08 20.18
C PHE A 43 -5.55 0.47 20.16
N SER A 44 -6.47 -0.45 19.86
CA SER A 44 -7.92 -0.20 19.71
C SER A 44 -8.53 0.71 20.79
N LYS A 45 -8.18 0.46 22.06
CA LYS A 45 -8.72 1.20 23.23
C LYS A 45 -7.85 2.36 23.69
N MET A 46 -6.73 2.63 23.02
CA MET A 46 -5.84 3.74 23.38
C MET A 46 -6.31 5.07 22.79
N ALA A 47 -6.01 6.15 23.50
CA ALA A 47 -6.16 7.50 22.97
C ALA A 47 -5.09 7.76 21.89
N ILE A 48 -5.43 8.55 20.87
CA ILE A 48 -4.54 8.83 19.73
C ILE A 48 -3.21 9.43 20.18
N GLU A 49 -3.23 10.32 21.17
CA GLU A 49 -2.04 10.94 21.74
C GLU A 49 -1.07 9.91 22.33
N LYS A 50 -1.62 8.83 22.92
CA LYS A 50 -0.80 7.72 23.43
C LYS A 50 -0.26 6.84 22.32
N ILE A 51 -1.04 6.60 21.26
CA ILE A 51 -0.56 5.83 20.11
C ILE A 51 0.57 6.60 19.40
N LEU A 52 0.47 7.93 19.29
CA LEU A 52 1.54 8.79 18.80
C LEU A 52 2.83 8.66 19.62
N GLU A 53 2.74 8.59 20.94
CA GLU A 53 3.91 8.32 21.80
C GLU A 53 4.52 6.92 21.55
N CYS A 54 3.69 5.93 21.19
CA CYS A 54 4.13 4.55 20.95
C CYS A 54 4.93 4.38 19.66
N ILE A 55 4.65 5.16 18.61
CA ILE A 55 5.38 5.11 17.33
C ILE A 55 6.75 5.78 17.55
N GLU A 56 7.82 4.97 17.68
CA GLU A 56 9.19 5.45 17.92
C GLU A 56 10.11 5.20 16.72
N GLY A 57 11.12 6.06 16.54
CA GLY A 57 12.12 5.96 15.46
C GLY A 57 11.74 6.71 14.18
N GLU A 58 12.62 6.66 13.19
CA GLU A 58 12.31 7.12 11.83
C GLU A 58 11.43 6.06 11.14
N ILE A 59 10.40 6.51 10.44
CA ILE A 59 9.53 5.64 9.64
C ILE A 59 10.25 5.32 8.33
N GLU A 60 10.50 4.04 8.07
CA GLU A 60 11.27 3.57 6.92
C GLU A 60 10.36 3.46 5.68
N ILE A 61 10.39 4.47 4.80
CA ILE A 61 9.62 4.48 3.54
C ILE A 61 10.49 3.94 2.39
N GLY A 62 10.18 2.75 1.87
CA GLY A 62 10.85 2.20 0.68
C GLY A 62 12.34 1.89 0.83
N LYS A 63 12.85 1.82 2.06
CA LYS A 63 14.30 1.66 2.35
C LYS A 63 14.69 0.24 2.73
N THR A 64 13.77 -0.51 3.32
CA THR A 64 14.08 -1.79 3.95
C THR A 64 13.76 -2.94 3.01
N ALA A 65 14.77 -3.74 2.67
CA ALA A 65 14.61 -4.89 1.78
C ALA A 65 13.79 -6.02 2.45
N VAL A 66 12.95 -6.69 1.68
CA VAL A 66 12.15 -7.84 2.09
C VAL A 66 12.99 -9.13 2.13
N ASN A 67 14.06 -9.18 1.33
CA ASN A 67 14.88 -10.39 1.17
C ASN A 67 15.81 -10.63 2.37
N PRO A 68 15.94 -11.89 2.85
CA PRO A 68 16.91 -12.27 3.87
C PRO A 68 18.34 -11.88 3.47
N GLY A 69 19.19 -11.56 4.44
CA GLY A 69 20.56 -11.08 4.22
C GLY A 69 20.70 -9.61 3.81
N GLU A 70 19.66 -8.99 3.26
CA GLU A 70 19.64 -7.55 2.92
C GLU A 70 18.91 -6.70 3.98
N THR A 71 18.01 -7.30 4.76
CA THR A 71 17.25 -6.62 5.83
C THR A 71 18.10 -6.29 7.08
N ASN A 72 19.23 -6.99 7.29
CA ASN A 72 20.01 -6.96 8.54
C ASN A 72 21.42 -6.30 8.41
N GLN A 73 21.63 -5.46 7.39
CA GLN A 73 22.96 -4.89 7.11
C GLN A 73 23.35 -3.76 8.06
N GLU A 74 23.71 -4.08 9.30
CA GLU A 74 24.86 -3.47 10.00
C GLU A 74 25.40 -4.38 11.13
N LYS A 75 26.70 -4.70 11.04
CA LYS A 75 27.64 -5.20 12.09
C LYS A 75 27.64 -6.70 12.43
N ILE A 76 28.14 -7.55 11.53
CA ILE A 76 29.27 -8.46 11.84
C ILE A 76 30.12 -8.62 10.57
N THR A 77 31.34 -8.06 10.56
CA THR A 77 32.39 -8.50 9.65
C THR A 77 32.80 -9.92 10.06
N GLY A 78 32.33 -10.92 9.34
CA GLY A 78 32.76 -12.31 9.49
C GLY A 78 31.75 -13.20 10.22
N ILE A 79 30.67 -13.56 9.53
CA ILE A 79 30.22 -14.94 9.27
C ILE A 79 29.24 -14.81 8.11
N SER A 80 29.68 -15.21 6.93
CA SER A 80 28.80 -15.42 5.78
C SER A 80 28.15 -16.78 5.99
N THR A 81 26.87 -16.79 6.36
CA THR A 81 25.98 -17.92 6.07
C THR A 81 24.95 -17.40 5.10
N GLU A 82 25.04 -17.93 3.89
CA GLU A 82 24.25 -17.63 2.70
C GLU A 82 22.76 -17.56 3.03
N ASP A 83 22.19 -16.36 3.02
CA ASP A 83 20.74 -16.15 2.98
C ASP A 83 20.38 -15.16 1.87
N THR A 84 21.24 -14.99 0.87
CA THR A 84 20.86 -14.37 -0.40
C THR A 84 20.14 -15.44 -1.20
N VAL A 85 18.81 -15.32 -1.36
CA VAL A 85 18.06 -16.11 -2.34
C VAL A 85 18.38 -15.53 -3.73
N PRO A 86 19.28 -16.14 -4.51
CA PRO A 86 19.77 -15.54 -5.74
C PRO A 86 18.73 -15.84 -6.82
N GLU A 87 17.70 -14.98 -6.96
CA GLU A 87 16.82 -14.85 -8.14
C GLU A 87 15.61 -13.92 -7.91
N GLU A 88 15.29 -13.48 -6.68
CA GLU A 88 14.04 -12.74 -6.41
C GLU A 88 14.05 -11.24 -6.80
N GLY A 89 15.21 -10.64 -7.07
CA GLY A 89 15.35 -9.18 -7.18
C GLY A 89 15.07 -8.48 -5.84
N THR A 90 15.62 -7.28 -5.61
CA THR A 90 15.43 -6.58 -4.32
C THR A 90 14.06 -5.91 -4.27
N VAL A 91 13.16 -6.46 -3.45
CA VAL A 91 11.87 -5.85 -3.13
C VAL A 91 11.98 -5.11 -1.80
N TYR A 92 11.38 -3.93 -1.71
CA TYR A 92 11.40 -3.10 -0.50
C TYR A 92 10.00 -3.02 0.11
N TYR A 93 9.94 -2.94 1.44
CA TYR A 93 8.72 -2.59 2.15
C TYR A 93 8.33 -1.15 1.82
N ASP A 94 7.03 -0.93 1.56
CA ASP A 94 6.52 0.42 1.30
C ASP A 94 6.69 1.31 2.54
N LEU A 95 6.30 0.79 3.70
CA LEU A 95 6.42 1.47 4.98
C LEU A 95 6.69 0.46 6.10
N ARG A 96 7.80 0.65 6.83
CA ARG A 96 8.10 -0.17 8.02
C ARG A 96 8.47 0.71 9.21
N PHE A 97 7.94 0.36 10.39
CA PHE A 97 8.24 1.08 11.62
C PHE A 97 8.02 0.20 12.86
N PHE A 98 8.43 0.73 14.02
CA PHE A 98 8.25 0.08 15.31
C PHE A 98 7.25 0.86 16.16
N ALA A 99 6.44 0.11 16.91
CA ALA A 99 5.57 0.68 17.92
C ALA A 99 5.78 0.00 19.27
N TYR A 100 5.85 0.77 20.35
CA TYR A 100 6.12 0.29 21.69
C TYR A 100 4.91 0.52 22.59
N LEU A 101 4.25 -0.57 22.98
CA LEU A 101 3.10 -0.49 23.88
C LEU A 101 3.56 -0.19 25.32
N PRO A 102 2.93 0.76 26.01
CA PRO A 102 3.16 0.98 27.43
C PRO A 102 2.48 -0.14 28.22
N ASN A 103 3.23 -1.16 28.64
CA ASN A 103 2.71 -2.24 29.49
C ASN A 103 3.49 -2.34 30.80
N GLY A 104 3.24 -1.41 31.73
CA GLY A 104 3.96 -1.34 33.00
C GLY A 104 5.43 -0.97 32.80
N GLU A 105 6.36 -1.75 33.37
CA GLU A 105 7.81 -1.55 33.21
C GLU A 105 8.37 -2.10 31.89
N GLU A 106 7.63 -2.99 31.19
CA GLU A 106 8.11 -3.61 29.94
C GLU A 106 7.64 -2.88 28.66
N ARG A 107 8.64 -2.49 27.87
CA ARG A 107 8.63 -2.13 26.44
C ARG A 107 8.10 -3.22 25.50
N ILE A 108 6.80 -3.41 25.23
CA ILE A 108 6.40 -4.39 24.21
C ILE A 108 6.57 -3.79 22.82
N LYS A 109 7.58 -4.27 22.08
CA LYS A 109 7.84 -3.89 20.68
C LYS A 109 6.96 -4.67 19.70
N LEU A 110 6.31 -3.94 18.79
CA LEU A 110 5.64 -4.43 17.59
C LEU A 110 6.43 -3.98 16.36
N ILE A 111 6.54 -4.86 15.35
CA ILE A 111 7.13 -4.55 14.04
C ILE A 111 5.99 -4.46 13.03
N ILE A 112 5.82 -3.31 12.39
CA ILE A 112 4.64 -3.05 11.56
C ILE A 112 5.08 -2.69 10.16
N ASN A 113 4.49 -3.36 9.18
CA ASN A 113 4.58 -3.06 7.76
C ASN A 113 3.22 -2.56 7.24
N VAL A 114 3.23 -1.50 6.42
CA VAL A 114 2.03 -1.00 5.72
C VAL A 114 2.33 -0.93 4.23
N GLU A 115 1.50 -1.59 3.43
CA GLU A 115 1.60 -1.68 1.97
C GLU A 115 0.39 -1.03 1.32
N ALA A 116 0.61 -0.22 0.28
CA ALA A 116 -0.47 0.38 -0.50
C ALA A 116 -0.54 -0.30 -1.87
N GLN A 117 -1.67 -0.94 -2.17
CA GLN A 117 -1.89 -1.63 -3.44
C GLN A 117 -3.02 -0.99 -4.24
N LYS A 118 -2.78 -0.81 -5.54
CA LYS A 118 -3.77 -0.23 -6.47
C LYS A 118 -4.80 -1.25 -6.98
N SER A 119 -4.45 -2.53 -6.97
CA SER A 119 -5.32 -3.60 -7.47
C SER A 119 -5.53 -4.61 -6.37
N PHE A 120 -6.80 -5.01 -6.19
CA PHE A 120 -7.17 -6.13 -5.32
C PHE A 120 -6.62 -7.46 -5.86
N TRP A 121 -6.47 -7.56 -7.19
CA TRP A 121 -5.95 -8.75 -7.87
C TRP A 121 -4.82 -8.36 -8.83
N PRO A 122 -3.56 -8.29 -8.35
CA PRO A 122 -2.40 -8.07 -9.21
C PRO A 122 -1.97 -9.33 -9.99
N GLY A 123 -2.72 -10.43 -9.89
CA GLY A 123 -2.37 -11.75 -10.43
C GLY A 123 -2.19 -12.85 -9.37
N TYR A 124 -2.39 -12.50 -8.10
CA TYR A 124 -2.32 -13.41 -6.95
C TYR A 124 -3.12 -12.85 -5.76
N GLU A 125 -3.40 -13.70 -4.77
CA GLU A 125 -4.06 -13.32 -3.52
C GLU A 125 -3.13 -12.42 -2.69
N LEU A 126 -3.54 -11.17 -2.43
CA LEU A 126 -2.75 -10.23 -1.63
C LEU A 126 -2.44 -10.75 -0.22
N VAL A 127 -3.35 -11.51 0.39
CA VAL A 127 -3.12 -12.13 1.69
C VAL A 127 -1.92 -13.07 1.70
N SER A 128 -1.68 -13.80 0.61
CA SER A 128 -0.51 -14.68 0.52
C SER A 128 0.79 -13.88 0.56
N ARG A 129 0.83 -12.75 -0.14
CA ARG A 129 1.99 -11.84 -0.10
C ARG A 129 2.13 -11.17 1.27
N GLY A 130 1.03 -10.81 1.90
CA GLY A 130 1.02 -10.26 3.26
C GLY A 130 1.57 -11.23 4.31
N ILE A 131 1.22 -12.52 4.20
CA ILE A 131 1.78 -13.60 5.04
C ILE A 131 3.28 -13.75 4.76
N PHE A 132 3.69 -13.81 3.49
CA PHE A 132 5.10 -13.92 3.11
C PHE A 132 5.95 -12.78 3.71
N TYR A 133 5.47 -11.54 3.62
CA TYR A 133 6.14 -10.36 4.19
C TYR A 133 6.19 -10.43 5.71
N GLY A 134 5.10 -10.84 6.36
CA GLY A 134 5.09 -11.08 7.80
C GLY A 134 6.11 -12.14 8.23
N ALA A 135 6.19 -13.25 7.51
CA ALA A 135 7.15 -14.32 7.80
C ALA A 135 8.60 -13.84 7.63
N ARG A 136 8.89 -13.04 6.60
CA ARG A 136 10.20 -12.42 6.40
C ARG A 136 10.54 -11.45 7.53
N MET A 137 9.59 -10.66 8.01
CA MET A 137 9.79 -9.83 9.20
C MET A 137 10.05 -10.64 10.46
N ILE A 138 9.44 -11.82 10.65
CA ILE A 138 9.78 -12.73 11.76
C ILE A 138 11.20 -13.26 11.61
N SER A 139 11.55 -13.73 10.41
CA SER A 139 12.87 -14.30 10.14
C SER A 139 13.99 -13.29 10.36
N ALA A 140 13.80 -12.04 9.93
CA ALA A 140 14.79 -10.96 10.06
C ALA A 140 15.13 -10.60 11.52
N GLN A 141 14.31 -11.03 12.49
CA GLN A 141 14.55 -10.76 13.90
C GLN A 141 15.71 -11.58 14.51
N LEU A 142 16.14 -12.65 13.83
CA LEU A 142 17.27 -13.44 14.30
C LEU A 142 18.55 -12.60 14.26
N GLY A 143 19.25 -12.52 15.37
CA GLY A 143 20.45 -11.70 15.49
C GLY A 143 20.20 -10.27 15.96
N THR A 144 18.95 -9.80 15.92
CA THR A 144 18.56 -8.41 16.23
C THR A 144 17.61 -8.34 17.43
N GLU A 145 16.44 -8.97 17.36
CA GLU A 145 15.45 -8.99 18.44
C GLU A 145 15.54 -10.24 19.33
N PHE A 146 16.06 -11.34 18.79
CA PHE A 146 16.26 -12.58 19.54
C PHE A 146 17.50 -13.35 19.05
N GLN A 147 17.93 -14.31 19.86
CA GLN A 147 19.05 -15.23 19.58
C GLN A 147 18.60 -16.66 19.85
N ILE A 148 19.20 -17.64 19.18
CA ILE A 148 18.92 -19.07 19.47
C ILE A 148 19.52 -19.43 20.84
N PRO A 149 18.78 -20.16 21.71
CA PRO A 149 17.47 -20.78 21.48
C PRO A 149 16.26 -19.97 22.01
N ASN A 150 16.39 -18.67 22.26
CA ASN A 150 15.37 -17.81 22.90
C ASN A 150 14.22 -17.41 21.96
N TYR A 151 13.55 -18.36 21.32
CA TYR A 151 12.43 -18.12 20.39
C TYR A 151 11.24 -17.39 21.03
N ASN A 152 11.11 -17.43 22.35
CA ASN A 152 10.07 -16.70 23.07
C ASN A 152 10.20 -15.18 22.94
N ASP A 153 11.39 -14.68 22.61
CA ASP A 153 11.69 -13.26 22.50
C ASP A 153 11.27 -12.65 21.16
N ILE A 154 10.88 -13.47 20.16
CA ILE A 154 10.33 -13.04 18.88
C ILE A 154 9.19 -12.04 19.13
N LYS A 155 9.37 -10.84 18.58
CA LYS A 155 8.40 -9.76 18.59
C LYS A 155 7.31 -10.05 17.57
N LYS A 156 6.09 -9.65 17.94
CA LYS A 156 4.94 -9.77 17.07
C LYS A 156 5.07 -8.82 15.89
N VAL A 157 4.68 -9.28 14.71
CA VAL A 157 4.66 -8.49 13.48
C VAL A 157 3.24 -8.29 12.95
N TYR A 158 3.00 -7.12 12.36
CA TYR A 158 1.78 -6.79 11.62
C TYR A 158 2.11 -6.48 10.16
N SER A 159 1.36 -7.08 9.24
CA SER A 159 1.45 -6.83 7.79
C SER A 159 0.12 -6.25 7.31
N ILE A 160 0.03 -4.93 7.20
CA ILE A 160 -1.20 -4.20 6.89
C ILE A 160 -1.20 -3.84 5.40
N TRP A 161 -2.26 -4.19 4.69
CA TRP A 161 -2.38 -4.00 3.24
C TRP A 161 -3.61 -3.15 2.94
N ILE A 162 -3.39 -1.99 2.32
CA ILE A 162 -4.43 -1.05 1.93
C ILE A 162 -4.65 -1.21 0.43
N CYS A 163 -5.77 -1.80 0.04
CA CYS A 163 -6.18 -1.94 -1.35
C CYS A 163 -7.07 -0.77 -1.77
N MET A 164 -6.50 0.13 -2.57
CA MET A 164 -7.22 1.25 -3.18
C MET A 164 -8.09 0.71 -4.33
N ASN A 165 -9.39 1.01 -4.34
CA ASN A 165 -10.36 0.61 -5.37
C ASN A 165 -10.70 -0.89 -5.37
N THR A 166 -11.15 -1.42 -4.23
CA THR A 166 -11.70 -2.78 -4.20
C THR A 166 -12.97 -2.90 -5.06
N PRO A 167 -13.26 -4.07 -5.63
CA PRO A 167 -14.53 -4.35 -6.28
C PRO A 167 -15.76 -4.03 -5.41
N GLN A 168 -16.89 -3.68 -6.04
CA GLN A 168 -18.11 -3.31 -5.32
C GLN A 168 -18.63 -4.39 -4.37
N TYR A 169 -18.47 -5.68 -4.72
CA TYR A 169 -18.90 -6.79 -3.86
C TYR A 169 -18.04 -6.93 -2.58
N ILE A 170 -16.87 -6.31 -2.54
CA ILE A 170 -16.02 -6.22 -1.34
C ILE A 170 -16.32 -4.92 -0.60
N GLY A 171 -16.34 -3.80 -1.33
CA GLY A 171 -16.61 -2.49 -0.74
C GLY A 171 -15.53 -2.02 0.24
N ASN A 172 -15.92 -1.15 1.17
CA ASN A 172 -15.14 -0.79 2.34
C ASN A 172 -15.17 -1.97 3.33
N ALA A 173 -14.04 -2.67 3.48
CA ALA A 173 -13.95 -3.87 4.30
C ALA A 173 -12.61 -3.95 5.02
N VAL A 174 -12.60 -4.57 6.20
CA VAL A 174 -11.39 -4.97 6.92
C VAL A 174 -11.43 -6.46 7.16
N SER A 175 -10.32 -7.16 6.93
CA SER A 175 -10.16 -8.58 7.23
C SER A 175 -8.86 -8.81 7.99
N GLU A 176 -8.96 -9.53 9.10
CA GLU A 176 -7.82 -9.86 9.97
C GLU A 176 -7.51 -11.35 9.86
N TYR A 177 -6.23 -11.67 9.60
CA TYR A 177 -5.72 -13.03 9.52
C TYR A 177 -4.65 -13.19 10.60
N HIS A 178 -4.93 -14.04 11.59
CA HIS A 178 -4.07 -14.27 12.73
C HIS A 178 -3.95 -15.76 13.07
N ILE A 179 -2.93 -16.10 13.85
CA ILE A 179 -2.73 -17.48 14.30
C ILE A 179 -3.65 -17.75 15.50
N VAL A 180 -4.54 -18.72 15.35
CA VAL A 180 -5.42 -19.23 16.41
C VAL A 180 -4.98 -20.63 16.79
N LYS A 181 -4.85 -20.88 18.09
CA LYS A 181 -4.68 -22.23 18.62
C LYS A 181 -6.06 -22.86 18.77
N GLU A 182 -6.27 -23.97 18.06
CA GLU A 182 -7.41 -24.85 18.25
C GLU A 182 -6.93 -26.15 18.91
N ASP A 183 -7.66 -26.63 19.92
CA ASP A 183 -7.36 -27.87 20.63
C ASP A 183 -8.44 -28.93 20.34
N PRO A 184 -8.40 -29.63 19.18
CA PRO A 184 -9.29 -30.77 18.93
C PRO A 184 -9.21 -31.83 20.03
N ILE A 185 -8.03 -31.98 20.64
CA ILE A 185 -7.79 -32.74 21.86
C ILE A 185 -7.00 -31.84 22.83
N PRO A 186 -7.55 -31.51 24.02
CA PRO A 186 -6.87 -30.65 24.98
C PRO A 186 -5.60 -31.29 25.56
N GLY A 187 -4.60 -30.47 25.91
CA GLY A 187 -3.43 -30.92 26.68
C GLY A 187 -2.20 -30.00 26.62
N PHE A 188 -2.06 -29.23 25.55
CA PHE A 188 -0.97 -28.28 25.38
C PHE A 188 -1.24 -26.97 26.16
N PRO A 189 -0.32 -26.47 27.03
CA PRO A 189 -0.58 -25.36 27.95
C PRO A 189 0.00 -23.99 27.49
N GLU A 190 0.35 -23.81 26.22
CA GLU A 190 1.01 -22.59 25.75
C GLU A 190 0.13 -21.35 25.96
N ARG A 191 0.77 -20.27 26.42
CA ARG A 191 0.14 -18.95 26.52
C ARG A 191 0.05 -18.31 25.14
N LYS A 192 -0.95 -17.43 24.93
CA LYS A 192 -1.18 -16.71 23.66
C LYS A 192 0.08 -16.08 23.06
N LYS A 193 0.95 -15.47 23.88
CA LYS A 193 2.23 -14.85 23.46
C LYS A 193 3.17 -15.81 22.71
N ALA A 194 3.04 -17.13 22.90
CA ALA A 194 3.86 -18.12 22.22
C ALA A 194 3.51 -18.26 20.72
N TYR A 195 2.24 -18.08 20.34
CA TYR A 195 1.77 -18.27 18.96
C TYR A 195 1.26 -16.97 18.29
N ASP A 196 0.88 -15.94 19.04
CA ASP A 196 0.47 -14.62 18.53
C ASP A 196 1.70 -13.82 18.06
N LYS A 197 2.28 -14.26 16.92
CA LYS A 197 3.53 -13.73 16.35
C LYS A 197 3.34 -12.98 15.04
N LEU A 198 2.32 -13.31 14.27
CA LEU A 198 2.07 -12.75 12.94
C LEU A 198 0.58 -12.45 12.78
N GLU A 199 0.28 -11.25 12.30
CA GLU A 199 -1.06 -10.84 11.94
C GLU A 199 -1.03 -10.08 10.60
N VAL A 200 -1.93 -10.42 9.68
CA VAL A 200 -2.09 -9.76 8.39
C VAL A 200 -3.44 -9.08 8.38
N ILE A 201 -3.47 -7.82 7.96
CA ILE A 201 -4.70 -7.03 7.89
C ILE A 201 -4.89 -6.60 6.44
N MET A 202 -6.06 -6.88 5.87
CA MET A 202 -6.46 -6.41 4.55
C MET A 202 -7.52 -5.33 4.73
N ILE A 203 -7.28 -4.16 4.16
CA ILE A 203 -8.19 -3.01 4.19
C ILE A 203 -8.57 -2.70 2.74
N GLY A 204 -9.84 -2.90 2.41
CA GLY A 204 -10.41 -2.53 1.12
C GLY A 204 -11.00 -1.13 1.17
N LEU A 205 -10.63 -0.26 0.22
CA LEU A 205 -11.23 1.06 0.06
C LEU A 205 -12.11 1.08 -1.21
N ASN A 206 -13.39 1.45 -1.06
CA ASN A 206 -14.30 1.69 -2.18
C ASN A 206 -15.20 2.90 -1.92
N GLU A 207 -15.01 3.93 -2.74
CA GLU A 207 -15.74 5.20 -2.63
C GLU A 207 -17.22 5.14 -2.99
N ASN A 208 -17.69 4.03 -3.56
CA ASN A 208 -19.08 3.82 -3.98
C ASN A 208 -19.86 2.92 -3.03
N THR A 209 -19.25 2.53 -1.91
CA THR A 209 -19.92 1.78 -0.84
C THR A 209 -19.99 2.60 0.42
N ASP A 210 -21.00 2.32 1.26
CA ASP A 210 -21.12 2.94 2.56
C ASP A 210 -19.89 2.64 3.43
N ILE A 211 -19.60 3.53 4.37
CA ILE A 211 -18.50 3.39 5.32
C ILE A 211 -19.09 2.83 6.62
N PRO A 212 -18.69 1.61 7.05
CA PRO A 212 -19.10 1.07 8.34
C PRO A 212 -18.58 1.90 9.52
N ASP A 213 -19.29 1.91 10.65
CA ASP A 213 -18.95 2.73 11.83
C ASP A 213 -17.54 2.47 12.39
N GLU A 214 -17.03 1.22 12.29
CA GLU A 214 -15.70 0.82 12.79
C GLU A 214 -14.62 0.82 11.70
N PHE A 215 -14.93 1.37 10.52
CA PHE A 215 -13.99 1.40 9.41
C PHE A 215 -12.92 2.48 9.60
N PRO A 216 -11.67 2.29 9.12
CA PRO A 216 -10.64 3.32 9.10
C PRO A 216 -10.99 4.48 8.15
N GLU A 217 -11.98 5.30 8.49
CA GLU A 217 -12.53 6.37 7.65
C GLU A 217 -11.47 7.43 7.31
N ILE A 218 -10.43 7.56 8.14
CA ILE A 218 -9.27 8.40 7.83
C ILE A 218 -8.63 8.00 6.50
N LEU A 219 -8.54 6.70 6.19
CA LEU A 219 -7.99 6.21 4.92
C LEU A 219 -8.92 6.56 3.76
N SER A 220 -10.24 6.39 3.94
CA SER A 220 -11.24 6.83 2.95
C SER A 220 -11.11 8.32 2.65
N THR A 221 -10.91 9.14 3.68
CA THR A 221 -10.74 10.60 3.52
C THR A 221 -9.45 10.93 2.77
N CYS A 222 -8.31 10.39 3.19
CA CYS A 222 -7.01 10.62 2.57
C CYS A 222 -7.02 10.27 1.07
N PHE A 223 -7.55 9.09 0.73
CA PHE A 223 -7.45 8.53 -0.62
C PHE A 223 -8.70 8.70 -1.48
N SER A 224 -9.72 9.43 -1.02
CA SER A 224 -10.91 9.71 -1.83
C SER A 224 -10.58 10.48 -3.11
N ARG A 225 -11.15 10.05 -4.23
CA ARG A 225 -11.14 10.73 -5.53
C ARG A 225 -12.32 11.69 -5.67
N LYS A 226 -13.38 11.50 -4.88
CA LYS A 226 -14.54 12.41 -4.82
C LYS A 226 -14.30 13.69 -4.05
N LEU A 227 -13.45 13.66 -3.03
CA LEU A 227 -13.14 14.82 -2.20
C LEU A 227 -12.03 15.67 -2.84
N THR A 228 -12.25 16.97 -2.90
CA THR A 228 -11.21 17.93 -3.23
C THR A 228 -10.13 17.96 -2.16
N SER A 229 -8.91 18.39 -2.53
CA SER A 229 -7.80 18.55 -1.57
C SER A 229 -8.19 19.41 -0.36
N LYS A 230 -8.99 20.46 -0.59
CA LYS A 230 -9.50 21.35 0.48
C LYS A 230 -10.44 20.62 1.43
N GLU A 231 -11.39 19.84 0.93
CA GLU A 231 -12.34 19.09 1.77
C GLU A 231 -11.62 18.01 2.58
N LYS A 232 -10.61 17.34 1.99
CA LYS A 232 -9.78 16.38 2.73
C LYS A 232 -9.05 17.06 3.89
N ILE A 233 -8.40 18.18 3.62
CA ILE A 233 -7.71 18.99 4.64
C ILE A 233 -8.68 19.37 5.76
N GLU A 234 -9.84 19.94 5.42
CA GLU A 234 -10.83 20.37 6.40
C GLU A 234 -11.35 19.22 7.28
N ARG A 235 -11.64 18.05 6.69
CA ARG A 235 -12.06 16.86 7.45
C ARG A 235 -10.97 16.34 8.38
N LEU A 236 -9.73 16.26 7.90
CA LEU A 236 -8.61 15.78 8.70
C LEU A 236 -8.28 16.70 9.88
N GLU A 237 -8.40 18.02 9.70
CA GLU A 237 -8.23 18.98 10.80
C GLU A 237 -9.39 18.91 11.80
N LYS A 238 -10.62 18.87 11.29
CA LYS A 238 -11.81 19.02 12.13
C LYS A 238 -12.17 17.73 12.87
N ASP A 239 -12.18 16.61 12.17
CA ASP A 239 -12.76 15.36 12.65
C ASP A 239 -11.68 14.47 13.30
N TYR A 240 -10.42 14.58 12.84
CA TYR A 240 -9.29 13.78 13.31
C TYR A 240 -8.22 14.58 14.06
N HIS A 241 -8.41 15.90 14.18
CA HIS A 241 -7.49 16.82 14.86
C HIS A 241 -6.04 16.76 14.34
N ILE A 242 -5.88 16.45 13.06
CA ILE A 242 -4.57 16.39 12.40
C ILE A 242 -4.23 17.78 11.88
N LEU A 243 -3.18 18.39 12.42
CA LEU A 243 -2.73 19.70 11.98
C LEU A 243 -2.21 19.62 10.53
N MET A 244 -2.91 20.29 9.60
CA MET A 244 -2.51 20.32 8.18
C MET A 244 -1.48 21.44 7.96
N ASN A 245 -0.34 21.29 8.64
CA ASN A 245 0.80 22.17 8.46
C ASN A 245 1.34 22.13 7.02
N HIS A 246 2.29 23.02 6.70
CA HIS A 246 2.91 23.10 5.38
C HIS A 246 3.54 21.78 4.86
N GLY A 247 3.70 20.75 5.70
CA GLY A 247 4.13 19.42 5.27
C GLY A 247 2.97 18.60 4.70
N LEU A 248 2.14 18.02 5.58
CA LEU A 248 1.09 17.08 5.18
C LEU A 248 0.04 17.73 4.27
N GLY A 249 -0.32 18.99 4.52
CA GLY A 249 -1.28 19.71 3.69
C GLY A 249 -0.79 19.92 2.25
N GLU A 250 0.50 20.20 2.06
CA GLU A 250 1.09 20.32 0.72
C GLU A 250 1.24 18.96 0.03
N GLU A 251 1.64 17.92 0.76
CA GLU A 251 1.70 16.55 0.23
C GLU A 251 0.34 16.08 -0.28
N MET A 252 -0.75 16.38 0.45
CA MET A 252 -2.11 16.07 0.00
C MET A 252 -2.52 16.83 -1.25
N LYS A 253 -2.22 18.13 -1.33
CA LYS A 253 -2.50 18.93 -2.53
C LYS A 253 -1.77 18.37 -3.74
N ILE A 254 -0.48 18.06 -3.60
CA ILE A 254 0.33 17.51 -4.69
C ILE A 254 -0.22 16.14 -5.12
N MET A 255 -0.54 15.25 -4.18
CA MET A 255 -1.12 13.95 -4.50
C MET A 255 -2.47 14.09 -5.24
N CYS A 256 -3.35 15.00 -4.83
CA CYS A 256 -4.63 15.22 -5.50
C CYS A 256 -4.43 15.74 -6.92
N ASN A 257 -3.54 16.73 -7.11
CA ASN A 257 -3.23 17.26 -8.44
C ASN A 257 -2.64 16.17 -9.37
N LEU A 258 -1.78 15.29 -8.83
CA LEU A 258 -1.25 14.15 -9.57
C LEU A 258 -2.36 13.14 -9.92
N SER A 259 -3.29 12.89 -9.00
CA SER A 259 -4.44 12.00 -9.25
C SER A 259 -5.31 12.53 -10.39
N GLU A 260 -5.64 13.82 -10.38
CA GLU A 260 -6.42 14.49 -11.43
C GLU A 260 -5.71 14.41 -12.79
N ALA A 261 -4.41 14.73 -12.84
CA ALA A 261 -3.64 14.66 -14.07
C ALA A 261 -3.55 13.24 -14.64
N ILE A 262 -3.32 12.22 -13.79
CA ILE A 262 -3.29 10.82 -14.21
C ILE A 262 -4.67 10.38 -14.72
N GLU A 263 -5.75 10.80 -14.07
CA GLU A 263 -7.12 10.49 -14.47
C GLU A 263 -7.48 11.14 -15.82
N GLU A 264 -7.16 12.42 -16.01
CA GLU A 264 -7.36 13.13 -17.28
C GLU A 264 -6.60 12.44 -18.42
N MET A 265 -5.33 12.11 -18.21
CA MET A 265 -4.52 11.40 -19.19
C MET A 265 -5.08 10.00 -19.50
N GLY A 266 -5.57 9.28 -18.48
CA GLY A 266 -6.22 7.98 -18.64
C GLY A 266 -7.52 8.06 -19.46
N ILE A 267 -8.34 9.09 -19.22
CA ILE A 267 -9.56 9.34 -19.99
C ILE A 267 -9.23 9.71 -21.44
N GLU A 268 -8.21 10.54 -21.67
CA GLU A 268 -7.75 10.86 -23.02
C GLU A 268 -7.28 9.62 -23.77
N GLN A 269 -6.48 8.77 -23.11
CA GLN A 269 -5.97 7.53 -23.68
C GLN A 269 -7.10 6.55 -24.00
N GLY A 270 -8.04 6.32 -23.06
CA GLY A 270 -9.19 5.45 -23.32
C GLY A 270 -10.09 5.94 -24.45
N LYS A 271 -10.25 7.26 -24.61
CA LYS A 271 -10.95 7.83 -25.78
C LYS A 271 -10.22 7.54 -27.08
N ILE A 272 -8.89 7.65 -27.09
CA ILE A 272 -8.07 7.37 -28.26
C ILE A 272 -8.21 5.88 -28.64
N GLU A 273 -8.03 4.98 -27.67
CA GLU A 273 -8.17 3.54 -27.85
C GLU A 273 -9.55 3.17 -28.40
N ALA A 274 -10.63 3.73 -27.82
CA ALA A 274 -11.99 3.51 -28.33
C ALA A 274 -12.17 3.97 -29.79
N TYR A 275 -11.64 5.12 -30.19
CA TYR A 275 -11.73 5.55 -31.60
C TYR A 275 -10.90 4.68 -32.54
N LEU A 276 -9.78 4.13 -32.08
CA LEU A 276 -8.96 3.20 -32.85
C LEU A 276 -9.69 1.87 -33.06
N GLU A 277 -10.21 1.28 -31.98
CA GLU A 277 -10.97 0.02 -32.00
C GLU A 277 -12.23 0.15 -32.88
N MET A 278 -13.01 1.22 -32.70
CA MET A 278 -14.19 1.48 -33.55
C MET A 278 -13.83 1.67 -35.03
N ALA A 279 -12.67 2.24 -35.35
CA ALA A 279 -12.21 2.41 -36.73
C ALA A 279 -11.70 1.09 -37.34
N GLU A 280 -11.04 0.27 -36.53
CA GLU A 280 -10.54 -1.06 -36.90
C GLU A 280 -11.70 -2.03 -37.19
N GLU A 281 -12.72 -2.05 -36.32
CA GLU A 281 -13.94 -2.84 -36.49
C GLU A 281 -14.88 -2.30 -37.59
N GLY A 282 -14.55 -1.14 -38.18
CA GLY A 282 -15.35 -0.50 -39.23
C GLY A 282 -16.66 0.11 -38.73
N LEU A 283 -16.82 0.31 -37.41
CA LEU A 283 -17.99 0.96 -36.80
C LEU A 283 -18.04 2.46 -37.10
N ILE A 284 -16.89 3.10 -37.32
CA ILE A 284 -16.79 4.49 -37.77
C ILE A 284 -15.88 4.64 -39.00
N PRO A 285 -16.17 5.58 -39.91
CA PRO A 285 -15.26 5.91 -40.99
C PRO A 285 -13.89 6.39 -40.46
N ILE A 286 -12.82 5.93 -41.12
CA ILE A 286 -11.43 6.34 -40.83
C ILE A 286 -11.27 7.86 -40.84
N SER A 287 -12.01 8.57 -41.70
CA SER A 287 -12.01 10.04 -41.74
C SER A 287 -12.53 10.68 -40.45
N ILE A 288 -13.58 10.11 -39.85
CA ILE A 288 -14.15 10.58 -38.58
C ILE A 288 -13.19 10.30 -37.43
N ALA A 289 -12.63 9.08 -37.37
CA ALA A 289 -11.64 8.71 -36.38
C ALA A 289 -10.40 9.60 -36.45
N ALA A 290 -9.85 9.82 -37.64
CA ALA A 290 -8.68 10.69 -37.87
C ALA A 290 -8.95 12.14 -37.43
N GLN A 291 -10.14 12.68 -37.74
CA GLN A 291 -10.54 14.01 -37.29
C GLN A 291 -10.61 14.11 -35.76
N LYS A 292 -11.21 13.12 -35.08
CA LYS A 292 -11.34 13.09 -33.62
C LYS A 292 -9.98 12.95 -32.92
N LEU A 293 -9.10 12.14 -33.48
CA LEU A 293 -7.73 11.92 -33.01
C LEU A 293 -6.77 13.06 -33.40
N LYS A 294 -7.21 14.02 -34.24
CA LYS A 294 -6.43 15.13 -34.78
C LYS A 294 -5.16 14.66 -35.51
N ILE A 295 -5.27 13.56 -36.26
CA ILE A 295 -4.24 13.01 -37.14
C ILE A 295 -4.76 12.92 -38.57
N THR A 296 -3.88 12.65 -39.53
CA THR A 296 -4.30 12.43 -40.92
C THR A 296 -4.83 11.01 -41.12
N GLU A 297 -5.71 10.81 -42.11
CA GLU A 297 -6.19 9.46 -42.47
C GLU A 297 -5.04 8.52 -42.87
N SER A 298 -3.99 9.05 -43.50
CA SER A 298 -2.81 8.28 -43.89
C SER A 298 -2.05 7.77 -42.67
N GLU A 299 -1.89 8.60 -41.65
CA GLU A 299 -1.23 8.21 -40.38
C GLU A 299 -2.06 7.15 -39.65
N LEU A 300 -3.38 7.34 -39.57
CA LEU A 300 -4.28 6.38 -38.93
C LEU A 300 -4.29 5.03 -39.65
N ARG A 301 -4.35 5.02 -40.98
CA ARG A 301 -4.27 3.77 -41.78
C ARG A 301 -2.96 3.04 -41.58
N SER A 302 -1.84 3.76 -41.47
CA SER A 302 -0.54 3.15 -41.18
C SER A 302 -0.49 2.56 -39.77
N TYR A 303 -1.12 3.21 -38.78
CA TYR A 303 -1.20 2.73 -37.42
C TYR A 303 -1.99 1.41 -37.33
N LEU A 304 -3.21 1.38 -37.89
CA LEU A 304 -4.07 0.20 -37.90
C LEU A 304 -3.42 -0.97 -38.64
N LYS A 305 -2.73 -0.71 -39.76
CA LYS A 305 -2.03 -1.75 -40.53
C LYS A 305 -0.90 -2.41 -39.73
N ASN A 306 -0.17 -1.64 -38.92
CA ASN A 306 0.93 -2.16 -38.10
C ASN A 306 0.43 -2.91 -36.84
N HIS A 307 -0.80 -2.65 -36.37
CA HIS A 307 -1.41 -3.37 -35.24
C HIS A 307 -2.01 -4.72 -35.66
N ALA A 308 -2.53 -4.84 -36.88
CA ALA A 308 -3.08 -6.08 -37.42
C ALA A 308 -2.02 -7.20 -37.63
N ASP A 309 -0.74 -6.84 -37.76
CA ASP A 309 0.37 -7.79 -37.97
C ASP A 309 0.92 -8.40 -36.65
N HIS A 310 0.32 -8.07 -35.49
CA HIS A 310 0.76 -8.51 -34.15
C HIS A 310 -0.27 -9.37 -33.37
N LEU A 311 -1.34 -9.85 -34.03
CA LEU A 311 -2.27 -10.88 -33.54
C LEU A 311 -2.06 -12.19 -34.31
#